data_AF-A0A542PWW6-F1
#
_entry.id   AF-A0A542PWW6-F1
#
_cell.length_a   1.000
_cell.length_b   1.000
_cell.length_c   1.000
_cell.angle_alpha   90.00
_cell.angle_beta   90.00
_cell.angle_gamma   90.00
#
_symmetry.space_group_name_H-M   'P 1'
#
loop_
_entity.id
_entity.type
_entity.pdbx_description
1 polymer ?
#
loop_
_entity_poly.entity_id
_entity_poly.type
_entity_poly.pdbx_seq_one_letter_code
_entity_poly.pdbx_strand_id
1 'polypeptide(L)'
;MACSTLGRGTERHLFLMRDTDGRPIREGEQTAMPPIHETCASEAMRDCPHLREGCVAALVEYAPAWGVADIVHEPKTPQPLPPEDGAELTFVAYRDPRIRWTLAARDVVVLQGCAAVDLDNLAARAAA
;
A
#
# COMPACT_ATOMS: atom_id res chain seq x y z
N MET A 1 3.81 21.75 -12.90
CA MET A 1 2.81 20.72 -12.48
C MET A 1 3.22 20.29 -11.08
N ALA A 2 2.41 20.55 -10.05
CA ALA A 2 2.76 20.15 -8.69
C ALA A 2 2.61 18.63 -8.54
N CYS A 3 3.66 17.98 -8.05
CA CYS A 3 3.64 16.55 -7.71
C CYS A 3 2.84 16.39 -6.41
N SER A 4 1.56 16.05 -6.50
CA SER A 4 0.69 15.75 -5.36
C SER A 4 0.09 14.35 -5.46
N THR A 5 0.18 13.56 -4.40
CA THR A 5 -0.45 12.23 -4.32
C THR A 5 -1.97 12.32 -4.17
N LEU A 6 -2.52 13.54 -4.12
CA LEU A 6 -3.95 13.78 -4.16
C LEU A 6 -4.47 13.53 -5.58
N GLY A 7 -5.56 12.77 -5.68
CA GLY A 7 -6.35 12.67 -6.90
C GLY A 7 -6.81 14.06 -7.32
N ARG A 8 -6.73 14.34 -8.62
CA ARG A 8 -7.09 15.67 -9.12
C ARG A 8 -8.54 15.99 -8.76
N GLY A 9 -8.73 17.08 -8.03
CA GLY A 9 -10.03 17.63 -7.68
C GLY A 9 -10.77 16.93 -6.55
N THR A 10 -10.15 15.98 -5.84
CA THR A 10 -10.85 15.18 -4.82
C THR A 10 -10.32 15.34 -3.40
N GLU A 11 -9.18 16.00 -3.18
CA GLU A 11 -8.49 16.07 -1.86
C GLU A 11 -8.25 14.68 -1.22
N ARG A 12 -8.36 13.60 -2.00
CA ARG A 12 -8.17 12.21 -1.57
C ARG A 12 -6.85 11.67 -2.11
N HIS A 13 -6.20 10.78 -1.36
CA HIS A 13 -4.96 10.15 -1.80
C HIS A 13 -5.24 8.97 -2.73
N LEU A 14 -4.50 8.86 -3.83
CA LEU A 14 -4.57 7.68 -4.69
C LEU A 14 -3.64 6.59 -4.15
N PHE A 15 -4.18 5.38 -3.96
CA PHE A 15 -3.41 4.18 -3.66
C PHE A 15 -3.51 3.19 -4.82
N LEU A 16 -2.40 2.52 -5.13
CA LEU A 16 -2.29 1.49 -6.15
C LEU A 16 -1.66 0.25 -5.49
N MET A 17 -2.32 -0.88 -5.62
CA MET A 17 -1.91 -2.15 -5.00
C MET A 17 -1.98 -3.28 -6.03
N ARG A 18 -1.21 -4.34 -5.81
CA ARG A 18 -1.33 -5.57 -6.60
C ARG A 18 -2.70 -6.19 -6.34
N ASP A 19 -3.31 -6.71 -7.40
CA ASP A 19 -4.54 -7.48 -7.29
C ASP A 19 -4.19 -8.91 -6.84
N THR A 20 -4.69 -9.32 -5.68
CA THR A 20 -4.45 -10.65 -5.11
C THR A 20 -5.62 -11.60 -5.27
N ASP A 21 -6.84 -11.08 -5.44
CA ASP A 21 -8.07 -11.88 -5.35
C ASP A 21 -9.23 -11.33 -6.19
N GLY A 22 -8.95 -10.47 -7.17
CA GLY A 22 -9.91 -9.96 -8.14
C GLY A 22 -10.89 -8.94 -7.56
N ARG A 23 -10.55 -8.29 -6.44
CA ARG A 23 -11.46 -7.38 -5.72
C ARG A 23 -10.88 -5.98 -5.58
N PRO A 24 -11.74 -4.95 -5.58
CA PRO A 24 -11.30 -3.59 -5.25
C PRO A 24 -10.75 -3.48 -3.82
N ILE A 25 -9.89 -2.48 -3.61
CA ILE A 25 -9.39 -2.09 -2.29
C ILE A 25 -10.58 -1.77 -1.35
N ARG A 26 -10.54 -2.29 -0.12
CA ARG A 26 -11.65 -2.19 0.84
C ARG A 26 -11.36 -1.25 2.00
N GLU A 27 -12.43 -0.85 2.68
CA GLU A 27 -12.35 -0.19 3.98
C GLU A 27 -11.59 -1.06 4.98
N GLY A 28 -10.65 -0.45 5.70
CA GLY A 28 -9.89 -1.11 6.76
C GLY A 28 -8.71 -1.95 6.27
N GLU A 29 -8.47 -2.01 4.96
CA GLU A 29 -7.35 -2.78 4.40
C GLU A 29 -6.01 -2.11 4.77
N GLN A 30 -5.03 -2.93 5.14
CA GLN A 30 -3.71 -2.47 5.55
C GLN A 30 -2.77 -2.49 4.36
N THR A 31 -1.93 -1.47 4.24
CA THR A 31 -0.91 -1.45 3.19
C THR A 31 0.35 -0.75 3.64
N ALA A 32 1.48 -1.27 3.16
CA ALA A 32 2.78 -0.62 3.24
C ALA A 32 3.09 0.21 1.97
N MET A 33 2.17 0.22 0.99
CA MET A 33 2.32 1.00 -0.22
C MET A 33 1.99 2.46 0.07
N PRO A 34 2.88 3.41 -0.25
CA PRO A 34 2.58 4.83 -0.09
C PRO A 34 1.52 5.28 -1.10
N PRO A 35 0.84 6.40 -0.84
CA PRO A 35 -0.01 7.01 -1.85
C PRO A 35 0.84 7.44 -3.05
N ILE A 36 0.26 7.36 -4.25
CA ILE A 36 0.93 7.54 -5.53
C ILE A 36 0.26 8.64 -6.35
N HIS A 37 1.04 9.33 -7.18
CA HIS A 37 0.53 10.31 -8.14
C HIS A 37 -0.14 9.62 -9.32
N GLU A 38 -1.17 10.20 -9.94
CA GLU A 38 -1.86 9.60 -11.10
C GLU A 38 -0.89 9.22 -12.24
N THR A 39 0.06 10.10 -12.57
CA THR A 39 1.09 9.83 -13.59
C THR A 39 2.01 8.68 -13.18
N CYS A 40 2.49 8.68 -11.93
CA CYS A 40 3.33 7.59 -11.43
C CYS A 40 2.56 6.26 -11.35
N ALA A 41 1.25 6.30 -11.09
CA ALA A 41 0.42 5.11 -11.13
C ALA A 41 0.34 4.56 -12.55
N SER A 42 0.14 5.41 -13.55
CA SER A 42 0.17 5.01 -14.97
C SER A 42 1.51 4.41 -15.38
N GLU A 43 2.63 5.00 -14.95
CA GLU A 43 3.96 4.45 -15.20
C GLU A 43 4.18 3.12 -14.49
N ALA A 44 3.76 3.00 -13.23
CA ALA A 44 3.89 1.77 -12.44
C ALA A 44 3.08 0.62 -13.05
N MET A 45 1.84 0.88 -13.50
CA MET A 45 1.02 -0.12 -14.20
C MET A 45 1.69 -0.63 -15.49
N ARG A 46 2.42 0.25 -16.19
CA ARG A 46 3.14 -0.11 -17.42
C ARG A 46 4.47 -0.83 -17.14
N ASP A 47 5.23 -0.35 -16.16
CA ASP A 47 6.65 -0.68 -16.04
C ASP A 47 6.95 -1.68 -14.91
N CYS A 48 6.10 -1.78 -13.89
CA CYS A 48 6.31 -2.69 -12.76
C CYS A 48 5.83 -4.12 -13.08
N PRO A 49 6.72 -5.13 -13.10
CA PRO A 49 6.33 -6.52 -13.37
C PRO A 49 5.25 -7.05 -12.41
N HIS A 50 5.33 -6.71 -11.13
CA HIS A 50 4.39 -7.18 -10.11
C HIS A 50 2.97 -6.62 -10.27
N LEU A 51 2.81 -5.46 -10.89
CA LEU A 51 1.50 -4.83 -11.13
C LEU A 51 0.90 -5.22 -12.48
N ARG A 52 1.71 -5.68 -13.44
CA ARG A 52 1.23 -6.19 -14.73
C ARG A 52 0.41 -7.47 -14.60
N GLU A 53 0.64 -8.25 -13.55
CA GLU A 53 -0.12 -9.47 -13.26
C GLU A 53 -1.55 -9.17 -12.76
N GLY A 54 -1.81 -7.91 -12.38
CA GLY A 54 -3.06 -7.46 -11.83
C GLY A 54 -2.82 -6.34 -10.82
N CYS A 55 -3.60 -5.27 -10.90
CA CYS A 55 -3.57 -4.20 -9.93
C CYS A 55 -4.97 -3.65 -9.70
N VAL A 56 -5.14 -2.99 -8.56
CA VAL A 56 -6.35 -2.29 -8.16
C VAL A 56 -5.98 -0.94 -7.57
N ALA A 57 -6.86 0.04 -7.74
CA ALA A 57 -6.63 1.40 -7.25
C ALA A 57 -7.85 1.94 -6.52
N ALA A 58 -7.62 2.84 -5.57
CA ALA A 58 -8.66 3.55 -4.87
C ALA A 58 -8.22 4.98 -4.50
N LEU A 59 -9.19 5.89 -4.53
CA LEU A 59 -9.09 7.19 -3.86
C LEU A 59 -9.50 7.00 -2.40
N VAL A 60 -8.61 7.39 -1.49
CA VAL A 60 -8.73 7.18 -0.05
C VAL A 60 -8.82 8.53 0.65
N GLU A 61 -9.80 8.71 1.53
CA GLU A 61 -10.01 9.97 2.26
C GLU A 61 -8.95 10.20 3.33
N TYR A 62 -8.61 9.17 4.10
CA TYR A 62 -7.56 9.27 5.12
C TYR A 62 -6.91 7.90 5.35
N ALA A 63 -5.62 7.91 5.71
CA ALA A 63 -4.82 6.70 5.90
C ALA A 63 -4.03 6.78 7.21
N PRO A 64 -4.65 6.52 8.38
CA PRO A 64 -3.98 6.59 9.66
C PRO A 64 -2.87 5.54 9.75
N ALA A 65 -1.77 5.92 10.39
CA ALA A 65 -0.69 5.00 10.70
C ALA A 65 -1.19 3.88 11.63
N TRP A 66 -0.84 2.65 11.30
CA TRP A 66 -1.28 1.44 12.01
C TRP A 66 -0.11 0.69 12.65
N GLY A 67 1.01 0.62 11.95
CA GLY A 67 2.17 -0.14 12.39
C GLY A 67 3.32 -0.06 11.39
N VAL A 68 4.14 -1.11 11.37
CA VAL A 68 5.30 -1.23 10.48
C VAL A 68 5.29 -2.60 9.80
N ALA A 69 5.97 -2.73 8.66
CA ALA A 69 6.17 -4.00 7.98
C ALA A 69 7.66 -4.33 7.89
N ASP A 70 8.09 -5.42 8.53
CA ASP A 70 9.43 -6.00 8.33
C ASP A 70 9.63 -7.38 8.97
N ILE A 71 10.87 -7.86 8.93
CA ILE A 71 11.42 -9.02 9.62
C ILE A 71 11.32 -8.80 11.13
N VAL A 72 10.63 -9.73 11.79
CA VAL A 72 10.56 -9.82 13.25
C VAL A 72 11.65 -10.77 13.71
N HIS A 73 12.44 -10.38 14.71
CA HIS A 73 13.46 -11.23 15.31
C HIS A 73 12.95 -11.88 16.60
N GLU A 74 13.52 -13.03 16.94
CA GLU A 74 13.24 -13.65 18.24
C GLU A 74 13.83 -12.78 19.37
N PRO A 75 13.13 -12.61 20.52
CA PRO A 75 13.67 -11.84 21.64
C PRO A 75 14.94 -12.41 22.28
N LYS A 76 15.14 -13.73 22.18
CA LYS A 76 16.21 -14.45 22.90
C LYS A 76 17.39 -14.79 21.99
N THR A 77 17.19 -14.86 20.68
CA THR A 77 18.24 -15.05 19.69
C THR A 77 18.07 -14.03 18.56
N PRO A 78 19.15 -13.53 17.94
CA PRO A 78 19.03 -12.59 16.83
C PRO A 78 18.48 -13.24 15.53
N GLN A 79 17.90 -14.43 15.60
CA GLN A 79 17.36 -15.14 14.44
C GLN A 79 16.06 -14.49 13.94
N PRO A 80 15.87 -14.36 12.62
CA PRO A 80 14.62 -13.90 12.05
C PRO A 80 13.53 -14.97 12.26
N LEU A 81 12.33 -14.52 12.61
CA LEU A 81 11.13 -15.35 12.59
C LEU A 81 10.63 -15.45 11.15
N PRO A 82 10.08 -16.61 10.75
CA PRO A 82 9.46 -16.74 9.44
C PRO A 82 8.31 -15.73 9.29
N PRO A 83 8.16 -15.10 8.11
CA PRO A 83 7.02 -14.22 7.86
C PRO A 83 5.69 -14.93 8.01
N GLU A 84 4.67 -14.18 8.42
CA GLU A 84 3.30 -14.68 8.47
C GLU A 84 2.74 -14.87 7.05
N ASP A 85 1.95 -15.92 6.85
CA ASP A 85 1.19 -16.20 5.61
C ASP A 85 2.00 -16.23 4.30
N GLY A 86 3.30 -16.51 4.38
CA GLY A 86 4.19 -16.57 3.22
C GLY A 86 4.46 -15.21 2.57
N ALA A 87 4.13 -14.11 3.25
CA ALA A 87 4.48 -12.76 2.82
C ALA A 87 6.00 -12.54 2.91
N GLU A 88 6.53 -11.55 2.18
CA GLU A 88 7.96 -11.20 2.31
C GLU A 88 8.25 -10.46 3.63
N LEU A 89 7.29 -9.67 4.12
CA LEU A 89 7.41 -8.86 5.35
C LEU A 89 6.21 -9.12 6.26
N THR A 90 6.42 -9.10 7.58
CA THR A 90 5.35 -9.23 8.57
C THR A 90 4.82 -7.86 8.97
N PHE A 91 3.50 -7.70 8.97
CA PHE A 91 2.86 -6.48 9.45
C PHE A 91 2.73 -6.52 10.98
N VAL A 92 3.30 -5.54 11.66
CA VAL A 92 3.34 -5.45 13.13
C VAL A 92 2.70 -4.14 13.58
N ALA A 93 1.56 -4.23 14.26
CA ALA A 93 0.86 -3.08 14.80
C ALA A 93 1.70 -2.34 15.86
N TYR A 94 1.54 -1.03 16.00
CA TYR A 94 2.28 -0.27 17.03
C TYR A 94 2.04 -0.74 18.47
N ARG A 95 0.89 -1.37 18.73
CA ARG A 95 0.53 -1.91 20.06
C ARG A 95 0.97 -3.36 20.25
N ASP A 96 1.52 -4.00 19.22
CA ASP A 96 2.01 -5.36 19.31
C ASP A 96 3.35 -5.39 20.05
N PRO A 97 3.51 -6.22 21.11
CA PRO A 97 4.78 -6.34 21.84
C PRO A 97 5.99 -6.74 20.97
N ARG A 98 5.75 -7.36 19.82
CA ARG A 98 6.77 -7.77 18.84
C ARG A 98 7.48 -6.58 18.20
N ILE A 99 6.88 -5.39 18.19
CA ILE A 99 7.47 -4.20 17.55
C ILE A 99 8.87 -3.85 18.05
N ARG A 100 9.17 -4.18 19.32
CA ARG A 100 10.50 -3.98 19.93
C ARG A 100 11.60 -4.84 19.30
N TRP A 101 11.20 -5.85 18.53
CA TRP A 101 12.06 -6.82 17.87
C TRP A 101 11.89 -6.81 16.35
N THR A 102 11.23 -5.78 15.82
CA THR A 102 11.03 -5.60 14.38
C THR A 102 12.03 -4.57 13.86
N LEU A 103 12.83 -4.94 12.87
CA LEU A 103 13.70 -3.99 12.18
C LEU A 103 12.87 -3.24 11.13
N ALA A 104 12.11 -2.21 11.51
CA ALA A 104 11.14 -1.58 10.60
C ALA A 104 11.77 -0.90 9.35
N ALA A 105 11.41 -1.33 8.13
CA ALA A 105 11.74 -0.63 6.88
C ALA A 105 10.57 0.11 6.25
N ARG A 106 9.31 -0.24 6.57
CA ARG A 106 8.12 0.40 5.98
C ARG A 106 7.06 0.70 7.02
N ASP A 107 6.43 1.86 6.89
CA ASP A 107 5.21 2.19 7.62
C ASP A 107 4.01 1.47 6.99
N VAL A 108 3.09 1.03 7.85
CA VAL A 108 1.81 0.44 7.45
C VAL A 108 0.70 1.38 7.87
N VAL A 109 -0.17 1.69 6.92
CA VAL A 109 -1.40 2.47 7.14
C VAL A 109 -2.62 1.57 6.99
N VAL A 110 -3.74 2.02 7.55
CA VAL A 110 -5.06 1.45 7.27
C VAL A 110 -5.80 2.40 6.35
N LEU A 111 -6.38 1.90 5.26
CA LEU A 111 -7.09 2.73 4.28
C LEU A 111 -8.54 2.96 4.72
N GLN A 112 -9.00 4.21 4.63
CA GLN A 112 -10.34 4.62 5.05
C GLN A 112 -10.98 5.60 4.05
N GLY A 113 -12.29 5.46 3.82
CA GLY A 113 -13.00 6.22 2.81
C GLY A 113 -12.61 5.81 1.38
N CYS A 114 -12.49 4.50 1.15
CA CYS A 114 -12.02 3.90 -0.09
C CYS A 114 -13.08 3.98 -1.19
N ALA A 115 -12.77 4.72 -2.26
CA ALA A 115 -13.54 4.74 -3.50
C ALA A 115 -12.72 4.09 -4.62
N ALA A 116 -13.19 2.95 -5.14
CA ALA A 116 -12.52 2.23 -6.22
C ALA A 116 -12.34 3.11 -7.47
N VAL A 117 -11.18 2.96 -8.12
CA VAL A 117 -10.80 3.71 -9.32
C VAL A 117 -10.76 2.76 -10.51
N ASP A 118 -11.40 3.16 -11.60
CA ASP A 118 -11.24 2.52 -12.90
C ASP A 118 -9.85 2.84 -13.48
N LEU A 119 -9.08 1.79 -13.78
CA LEU A 119 -7.69 1.90 -14.22
C LEU A 119 -7.56 2.44 -15.66
N ASP A 120 -8.52 2.14 -16.54
CA ASP A 120 -8.51 2.66 -17.90
C ASP A 120 -8.75 4.18 -17.89
N ASN A 121 -9.68 4.61 -17.03
CA ASN A 121 -9.92 6.03 -16.79
C ASN A 121 -8.69 6.72 -16.18
N LEU A 122 -8.04 6.08 -15.20
CA LEU A 122 -6.82 6.59 -14.56
C LEU A 122 -5.70 6.80 -15.58
N ALA A 123 -5.47 5.82 -16.47
CA ALA A 123 -4.45 5.92 -17.52
C ALA A 123 -4.76 7.03 -18.53
N ALA A 124 -6.03 7.15 -18.95
CA ALA A 124 -6.47 8.21 -19.86
C ALA A 124 -6.26 9.61 -19.26
N ARG A 125 -6.52 9.79 -17.96
CA ARG A 125 -6.31 11.04 -17.24
C ARG A 125 -4.84 11.38 -17.03
N ALA A 126 -3.98 10.39 -16.88
CA ALA A 126 -2.54 10.59 -16.76
C ALA A 126 -1.90 11.08 -18.07
N ALA A 127 -2.51 10.78 -19.22
CA ALA A 127 -2.04 11.16 -20.56
C ALA A 127 -2.50 12.56 -21.03
N ALA A 128 -3.45 13.18 -20.33
CA ALA A 128 -4.04 14.49 -20.64
C ALA A 128 -3.34 15.64 -19.89
#